data_AF-A0A2T2TJG0-F1
#
_entry.id   AF-A0A2T2TJG0-F1
#
_cell.length_a   1.000
_cell.length_b   1.000
_cell.length_c   1.000
_cell.angle_alpha   90.00
_cell.angle_beta   90.00
_cell.angle_gamma   90.00
#
_symmetry.space_group_name_H-M   'P 1'
#
loop_
_entity.id
_entity.type
_entity.pdbx_description
1 polymer ?
#
loop_
_entity_poly.entity_id
_entity_poly.type
_entity_poly.pdbx_seq_one_letter_code
_entity_poly.pdbx_strand_id
1 'polypeptide(L)'
;MQIDESPPDVSDEIADILWTNVACELARHQDAESRPQIEALFEHDLLDPMVFGDKDTYRQIVEGDVPAWAEFGPAAFNVVDWYERWYEPQQQQDREPERSTSQLENQRREWERGQESAQGGHYEEGTFVKDMPDVGRNDPCPCGSGAKYKYCCG
;
A
#
# COMPACT_ATOMS: atom_id res chain seq x y z
N MET A 1 16.85 32.49 -29.59
CA MET A 1 16.71 31.43 -28.58
C MET A 1 17.54 30.27 -29.10
N GLN A 2 18.80 30.18 -28.65
CA GLN A 2 19.67 29.05 -29.01
C GLN A 2 19.22 27.89 -28.12
N ILE A 3 18.82 26.80 -28.74
CA ILE A 3 18.49 25.56 -28.04
C ILE A 3 19.85 24.95 -27.71
N ASP A 4 20.11 24.76 -26.43
CA ASP A 4 21.28 24.05 -25.94
C ASP A 4 21.16 22.59 -26.41
N GLU A 5 22.06 22.17 -27.30
CA GLU A 5 22.14 20.81 -27.85
C GLU A 5 22.93 19.86 -26.92
N SER A 6 23.32 20.32 -25.73
CA SER A 6 23.99 19.46 -24.76
C SER A 6 23.03 18.36 -24.30
N PRO A 7 23.44 17.07 -24.39
CA PRO A 7 22.63 15.97 -23.87
C PRO A 7 22.37 16.21 -22.38
N PRO A 8 21.16 15.91 -21.88
CA PRO A 8 20.83 16.13 -20.48
C PRO A 8 21.84 15.37 -19.63
N ASP A 9 22.39 16.05 -18.61
CA ASP A 9 23.22 15.46 -17.57
C ASP A 9 22.34 14.52 -16.74
N VAL A 10 22.11 13.32 -17.29
CA VAL A 10 21.51 12.20 -16.58
C VAL A 10 22.58 11.72 -15.61
N SER A 11 22.44 12.10 -14.34
CA SER A 11 23.27 11.58 -13.26
C SER A 11 23.47 10.07 -13.43
N ASP A 12 24.68 9.57 -13.17
CA ASP A 12 25.09 8.17 -13.34
C ASP A 12 24.02 7.15 -12.85
N GLU A 13 23.28 7.48 -11.78
CA GLU A 13 22.13 6.70 -11.28
C GLU A 13 21.01 6.37 -12.31
N ILE A 14 20.71 7.25 -13.27
CA ILE A 14 19.70 6.98 -14.31
C ILE A 14 20.28 6.08 -15.41
N ALA A 15 21.56 6.24 -15.73
CA ALA A 15 22.25 5.41 -16.71
C ALA A 15 22.35 3.96 -16.21
N ASP A 16 22.67 3.77 -14.92
CA ASP A 16 22.78 2.47 -14.29
C ASP A 16 21.44 1.71 -14.32
N ILE A 17 20.33 2.40 -14.03
CA ILE A 17 18.98 1.82 -14.13
C ILE A 17 18.66 1.42 -15.57
N LEU A 18 19.01 2.23 -16.56
CA LEU A 18 18.73 1.94 -17.97
C LEU A 18 19.54 0.74 -18.46
N TRP A 19 20.85 0.70 -18.21
CA TRP A 19 21.71 -0.39 -18.62
C TRP A 19 21.37 -1.69 -17.92
N THR A 20 21.05 -1.64 -16.63
CA THR A 20 20.56 -2.78 -15.86
C THR A 20 19.28 -3.36 -16.46
N ASN A 21 18.32 -2.50 -16.83
CA ASN A 21 17.08 -2.96 -17.47
C ASN A 21 17.32 -3.58 -18.85
N VAL A 22 18.18 -2.99 -19.68
CA VAL A 22 18.52 -3.53 -20.99
C VAL A 22 19.20 -4.90 -20.85
N ALA A 23 20.16 -5.02 -19.92
CA ALA A 23 20.81 -6.29 -19.63
C ALA A 23 19.79 -7.35 -19.14
N CYS A 24 18.82 -6.97 -18.30
CA CYS A 24 17.73 -7.85 -17.86
C CYS A 24 16.92 -8.38 -19.04
N GLU A 25 16.42 -7.51 -19.91
CA GLU A 25 15.60 -7.95 -21.04
C GLU A 25 16.36 -8.85 -22.01
N LEU A 26 17.61 -8.52 -22.32
CA LEU A 26 18.44 -9.35 -23.19
C LEU A 26 18.74 -10.72 -22.56
N ALA A 27 18.97 -10.77 -21.25
CA ALA A 27 19.12 -12.03 -20.52
C ALA A 27 17.83 -12.87 -20.54
N ARG A 28 16.66 -12.23 -20.36
CA ARG A 28 15.34 -12.90 -20.43
C ARG A 28 15.10 -13.55 -21.79
N HIS A 29 15.61 -12.94 -22.85
CA HIS A 29 15.50 -13.46 -24.21
C HIS A 29 16.65 -14.39 -24.61
N GLN A 30 17.58 -14.69 -23.70
CA GLN A 30 18.77 -15.52 -23.96
C GLN A 30 19.58 -15.00 -25.16
N ASP A 31 19.68 -13.67 -25.30
CA ASP A 31 20.37 -13.05 -26.43
C ASP A 31 21.89 -13.25 -26.33
N ALA A 32 22.42 -14.15 -27.14
CA ALA A 32 23.85 -14.46 -27.17
C ALA A 32 24.68 -13.41 -27.92
N GLU A 33 24.07 -12.65 -28.84
CA GLU A 33 24.76 -11.69 -29.70
C GLU A 33 25.23 -10.46 -28.91
N SER A 34 24.42 -9.96 -27.98
CA SER A 34 24.75 -8.79 -27.16
C SER A 34 25.63 -9.11 -25.95
N ARG A 35 26.01 -10.38 -25.74
CA ARG A 35 26.76 -10.83 -24.55
C ARG A 35 28.07 -10.06 -24.33
N PRO A 36 28.94 -9.82 -25.34
CA PRO A 36 30.17 -9.05 -25.14
C PRO A 36 29.93 -7.62 -24.64
N GLN A 37 28.84 -6.99 -25.09
CA GLN A 37 28.48 -5.63 -24.70
C GLN A 37 27.99 -5.60 -23.25
N ILE A 38 27.18 -6.57 -22.82
CA ILE A 38 26.75 -6.66 -21.42
C ILE A 38 27.92 -6.98 -20.50
N GLU A 39 28.84 -7.84 -20.93
CA GLU A 39 30.07 -8.12 -20.19
C GLU A 39 30.94 -6.87 -20.00
N ALA A 40 31.00 -5.97 -20.99
CA ALA A 40 31.68 -4.69 -20.85
C ALA A 40 30.99 -3.77 -19.83
N LEU A 41 29.67 -3.80 -19.73
CA LEU A 41 28.93 -3.01 -18.72
C LEU A 41 29.30 -3.44 -17.28
N PHE A 42 29.50 -4.75 -17.04
CA PHE A 42 30.04 -5.23 -15.76
C PHE A 42 31.46 -4.72 -15.46
N GLU A 43 32.32 -4.66 -16.48
CA GLU A 43 33.70 -4.21 -16.32
C GLU A 43 33.81 -2.71 -16.02
N HIS A 44 32.78 -1.94 -16.40
CA HIS A 44 32.67 -0.52 -16.15
C HIS A 44 31.82 -0.17 -14.92
N ASP A 45 31.31 -1.16 -14.18
CA ASP A 45 30.46 -0.98 -13.00
C ASP A 45 29.17 -0.18 -13.31
N LEU A 46 28.61 -0.39 -14.51
CA LEU A 46 27.41 0.30 -15.02
C LEU A 46 26.12 -0.49 -14.82
N LEU A 47 26.17 -1.57 -14.04
CA LEU A 47 25.03 -2.43 -13.75
C LEU A 47 24.83 -2.49 -12.24
N ASP A 48 23.57 -2.40 -11.80
CA ASP A 48 23.23 -2.49 -10.39
C ASP A 48 23.56 -3.92 -9.86
N PRO A 49 24.52 -4.04 -8.93
CA PRO A 49 24.91 -5.34 -8.38
C PRO A 49 23.78 -6.00 -7.57
N MET A 50 22.78 -5.24 -7.12
CA MET A 50 21.60 -5.81 -6.44
C MET A 50 20.68 -6.58 -7.39
N VAL A 51 20.76 -6.33 -8.71
CA VAL A 51 19.89 -6.95 -9.72
C VAL A 51 20.53 -8.18 -10.35
N PHE A 52 21.80 -8.06 -10.76
CA PHE A 52 22.51 -9.16 -11.43
C PHE A 52 23.52 -9.90 -10.55
N GLY A 53 23.91 -9.35 -9.42
CA GLY A 53 25.08 -9.84 -8.69
C GLY A 53 26.35 -9.59 -9.49
N ASP A 54 26.97 -10.67 -9.97
CA ASP A 54 28.23 -10.63 -10.72
C ASP A 54 28.08 -11.12 -12.18
N LYS A 55 29.16 -10.94 -12.95
CA LYS A 55 29.27 -11.34 -14.36
C LYS A 55 28.98 -12.84 -14.57
N ASP A 56 29.35 -13.69 -13.62
CA ASP A 56 29.16 -15.14 -13.72
C ASP A 56 27.70 -15.53 -13.47
N THR A 57 27.02 -14.81 -12.58
CA THR A 57 25.58 -14.91 -12.38
C THR A 57 24.81 -14.54 -13.64
N TYR A 58 25.20 -13.46 -14.32
CA TYR A 58 24.60 -13.09 -15.62
C TYR A 58 24.73 -14.20 -16.66
N ARG A 59 25.91 -14.85 -16.75
CA ARG A 59 26.13 -15.97 -17.68
C ARG A 59 25.19 -17.14 -17.39
N GLN A 60 25.02 -17.50 -16.11
CA GLN A 60 24.11 -18.56 -15.69
C GLN A 60 22.66 -18.24 -16.08
N ILE A 61 22.20 -17.00 -15.85
CA ILE A 61 20.85 -16.55 -16.23
C ILE A 61 20.63 -16.67 -17.75
N VAL A 62 21.59 -16.22 -18.57
CA VAL A 62 21.50 -16.32 -20.04
C VAL A 62 21.48 -17.78 -20.51
N GLU A 63 22.15 -18.67 -19.80
CA GLU A 63 22.17 -20.12 -20.07
C GLU A 63 20.94 -20.85 -19.52
N GLY A 64 20.05 -20.15 -18.81
CA GLY A 64 18.80 -20.67 -18.26
C GLY A 64 18.93 -21.31 -16.88
N ASP A 65 20.10 -21.23 -16.24
CA ASP A 65 20.36 -21.68 -14.88
C ASP A 65 20.16 -20.52 -13.90
N VAL A 66 18.90 -20.17 -13.63
CA VAL A 66 18.55 -18.99 -12.83
C VAL A 66 18.72 -19.30 -11.34
N PRO A 67 19.55 -18.57 -10.58
CA PRO A 67 19.71 -18.78 -9.14
C PRO A 67 18.40 -18.59 -8.37
N ALA A 68 18.20 -19.35 -7.29
CA ALA A 68 16.97 -19.27 -6.49
C ALA A 68 16.69 -17.87 -5.88
N TRP A 69 17.73 -17.08 -5.62
CA TRP A 69 17.59 -15.70 -5.13
C TRP A 69 17.31 -14.69 -6.26
N ALA A 70 17.57 -15.06 -7.52
CA ALA A 70 17.24 -14.27 -8.69
C ALA A 70 15.75 -14.40 -9.07
N GLU A 71 14.88 -14.62 -8.08
CA GLU A 71 13.41 -14.67 -8.20
C GLU A 71 12.79 -13.41 -8.83
N PHE A 72 13.58 -12.35 -9.06
CA PHE A 72 13.32 -11.30 -10.06
C PHE A 72 13.42 -11.79 -11.52
N GLY A 73 13.13 -13.08 -11.73
CA GLY A 73 13.07 -13.71 -13.03
C GLY A 73 12.00 -13.10 -13.94
N PRO A 74 12.09 -13.36 -15.27
CA PRO A 74 11.34 -12.73 -16.36
C PRO A 74 9.82 -12.54 -16.29
N ALA A 75 9.14 -13.04 -15.27
CA ALA A 75 7.69 -13.15 -15.27
C ALA A 75 7.01 -12.84 -13.93
N ALA A 76 7.73 -12.28 -12.94
CA ALA A 76 7.13 -12.10 -11.62
C ALA A 76 6.13 -10.93 -11.53
N PHE A 77 6.22 -9.93 -12.42
CA PHE A 77 5.34 -8.76 -12.38
C PHE A 77 4.48 -8.64 -13.64
N ASN A 78 3.28 -9.24 -13.59
CA ASN A 78 2.24 -8.97 -14.57
C ASN A 78 1.44 -7.73 -14.13
N VAL A 79 1.71 -6.60 -14.79
CA VAL A 79 1.04 -5.32 -14.49
C VAL A 79 -0.48 -5.39 -14.63
N VAL A 80 -0.99 -6.23 -15.55
CA VAL A 80 -2.42 -6.42 -15.78
C VAL A 80 -3.05 -7.20 -14.64
N ASP A 81 -2.44 -8.31 -14.23
CA ASP A 81 -2.90 -9.12 -13.08
C ASP A 81 -2.89 -8.30 -11.78
N TRP A 82 -1.83 -7.50 -11.57
CA TRP A 82 -1.76 -6.56 -10.45
C TRP A 82 -2.90 -5.52 -10.52
N TYR A 83 -3.10 -4.89 -11.68
CA TYR A 83 -4.15 -3.88 -11.85
C TYR A 83 -5.56 -4.46 -11.61
N GLU A 84 -5.87 -5.61 -12.20
CA GLU A 84 -7.17 -6.29 -12.05
C GLU A 84 -7.44 -6.63 -10.58
N ARG A 85 -6.45 -7.19 -9.87
CA ARG A 85 -6.58 -7.58 -8.47
C ARG A 85 -6.84 -6.42 -7.52
N TRP A 86 -6.27 -5.24 -7.79
CA TRP A 86 -6.41 -4.08 -6.93
C TRP A 86 -7.61 -3.21 -7.28
N TYR A 87 -8.03 -3.16 -8.55
CA TYR A 87 -9.05 -2.21 -9.01
C TYR A 87 -10.47 -2.80 -9.11
N GLU A 88 -10.62 -4.11 -9.37
CA GLU A 88 -11.95 -4.76 -9.43
C GLU A 88 -12.73 -4.80 -8.09
N PRO A 89 -12.09 -4.98 -6.91
CA PRO A 89 -12.80 -4.98 -5.63
C PRO A 89 -13.47 -3.64 -5.30
N GLN A 90 -12.86 -2.52 -5.72
CA GLN A 90 -13.39 -1.17 -5.45
C GLN A 90 -14.67 -0.90 -6.26
N GLN A 91 -14.75 -1.39 -7.49
CA GLN A 91 -15.95 -1.24 -8.32
C GLN A 91 -17.14 -2.08 -7.84
N GLN A 92 -16.91 -3.16 -7.09
CA GLN A 92 -18.01 -3.94 -6.49
C GLN A 92 -18.58 -3.26 -5.23
N GLN A 93 -17.75 -2.51 -4.49
CA GLN A 93 -18.19 -1.69 -3.36
C GLN A 93 -18.93 -0.43 -3.82
N ASP A 94 -18.46 0.25 -4.88
CA ASP A 94 -19.16 1.40 -5.46
C ASP A 94 -20.44 1.03 -6.21
N ARG A 95 -20.61 -0.27 -6.53
CA ARG A 95 -21.81 -0.84 -7.13
C ARG A 95 -22.70 -1.51 -6.07
N GLU A 96 -22.68 -1.03 -4.84
CA GLU A 96 -23.77 -1.33 -3.89
C GLU A 96 -25.11 -1.09 -4.62
N PRO A 97 -26.04 -2.06 -4.60
CA PRO A 97 -27.29 -1.89 -5.31
C PRO A 97 -28.00 -0.68 -4.71
N GLU A 98 -28.38 0.29 -5.54
CA GLU A 98 -29.30 1.36 -5.17
C GLU A 98 -30.52 0.68 -4.52
N ARG A 99 -30.56 0.63 -3.19
CA ARG A 99 -31.75 0.17 -2.48
C ARG A 99 -32.86 1.07 -2.98
N SER A 100 -33.81 0.48 -3.71
CA SER A 100 -34.94 1.21 -4.29
C SER A 100 -35.44 2.17 -3.23
N THR A 101 -35.67 3.42 -3.58
CA THR A 101 -36.20 4.46 -2.68
C THR A 101 -37.37 3.93 -1.84
N SER A 102 -38.21 3.07 -2.43
CA SER A 102 -39.29 2.34 -1.75
C SER A 102 -38.85 1.43 -0.59
N GLN A 103 -37.71 0.73 -0.72
CA GLN A 103 -37.16 -0.13 0.33
C GLN A 103 -36.60 0.68 1.49
N LEU A 104 -35.93 1.80 1.21
CA LEU A 104 -35.42 2.72 2.23
C LEU A 104 -36.58 3.43 2.96
N GLU A 105 -37.63 3.82 2.24
CA GLU A 105 -38.84 4.41 2.82
C GLU A 105 -39.60 3.40 3.70
N ASN A 106 -39.73 2.14 3.28
CA ASN A 106 -40.36 1.11 4.11
C ASN A 106 -39.56 0.81 5.37
N GLN A 107 -38.23 0.68 5.28
CA GLN A 107 -37.36 0.51 6.45
C GLN A 107 -37.50 1.68 7.42
N ARG A 108 -37.52 2.92 6.92
CA ARG A 108 -37.74 4.12 7.74
C ARG A 108 -39.08 4.07 8.48
N ARG A 109 -40.17 3.70 7.78
CA ARG A 109 -41.51 3.58 8.37
C ARG A 109 -41.57 2.49 9.45
N GLU A 110 -40.86 1.38 9.28
CA GLU A 110 -40.80 0.32 10.30
C GLU A 110 -40.05 0.78 11.56
N TRP A 111 -38.94 1.49 11.40
CA TRP A 111 -38.18 2.07 12.51
C TRP A 111 -39.00 3.12 13.28
N GLU A 112 -39.69 4.01 12.58
CA GLU A 112 -40.56 5.03 13.20
C GLU A 112 -41.71 4.38 13.98
N ARG A 113 -42.35 3.34 13.43
CA ARG A 113 -43.39 2.57 14.13
C ARG A 113 -42.88 1.87 15.38
N GLY A 114 -41.63 1.38 15.34
CA GLY A 114 -40.95 0.80 16.50
C GLY A 114 -40.66 1.84 17.60
N GLN A 115 -40.34 3.08 17.23
CA GLN A 115 -40.09 4.18 18.17
C GLN A 115 -41.38 4.72 18.81
N GLU A 116 -42.47 4.83 18.07
CA GLU A 116 -43.79 5.17 18.63
C GLU A 116 -44.26 4.14 19.66
N SER A 117 -43.96 2.86 19.41
CA SER A 117 -44.25 1.77 20.35
C SER A 117 -43.38 1.79 21.62
N ALA A 118 -42.23 2.47 21.57
CA ALA A 118 -41.30 2.62 22.70
C ALA A 118 -41.52 3.91 23.52
N GLN A 119 -42.32 4.87 23.04
CA GLN A 119 -42.64 6.14 23.72
C GLN A 119 -43.64 6.02 24.90
N GLY A 120 -43.82 4.83 25.45
CA GLY A 120 -44.61 4.60 26.68
C GLY A 120 -43.81 4.67 27.99
N GLY A 121 -42.49 4.89 27.93
CA GLY A 121 -41.64 5.00 29.11
C GLY A 121 -41.34 6.45 29.46
N HIS A 122 -42.08 7.01 30.42
CA HIS A 122 -41.78 8.31 31.02
C HIS A 122 -40.50 8.19 31.86
N TYR A 123 -39.35 8.58 31.31
CA TYR A 123 -38.15 8.84 32.11
C TYR A 123 -38.24 10.29 32.59
N GLU A 124 -38.39 10.47 33.90
CA GLU A 124 -38.28 11.78 34.53
C GLU A 124 -36.90 12.35 34.19
N GLU A 125 -36.86 13.45 33.44
CA GLU A 125 -35.65 14.26 33.21
C GLU A 125 -35.25 14.93 34.53
N GLY A 126 -34.61 14.16 35.41
CA GLY A 126 -33.80 14.70 36.48
C GLY A 126 -32.48 15.22 35.91
N THR A 127 -32.18 16.50 36.09
CA THR A 127 -30.82 17.02 35.87
C THR A 127 -29.90 16.34 36.87
N PHE A 128 -29.04 15.44 36.39
CA PHE A 128 -28.06 14.77 37.24
C PHE A 128 -26.96 15.78 37.61
N VAL A 129 -27.07 16.38 38.79
CA VAL A 129 -25.99 17.18 39.38
C VAL A 129 -24.89 16.20 39.78
N LYS A 130 -23.73 16.33 39.13
CA LYS A 130 -22.57 15.49 39.46
C LYS A 130 -22.08 15.87 40.86
N ASP A 131 -22.20 14.95 41.82
CA ASP A 131 -21.73 15.16 43.20
C ASP A 131 -20.20 15.29 43.32
N MET A 132 -19.45 14.89 42.28
CA MET A 132 -17.99 14.89 42.28
C MET A 132 -17.41 15.96 41.34
N PRO A 133 -16.35 16.66 41.77
CA PRO A 133 -15.69 17.67 40.93
C PRO A 133 -15.18 17.05 39.62
N ASP A 134 -15.07 17.87 38.58
CA ASP A 134 -14.42 17.46 37.35
C ASP A 134 -12.92 17.24 37.61
N VAL A 135 -12.56 15.97 37.81
CA VAL A 135 -11.17 15.53 37.99
C VAL A 135 -10.50 15.46 36.63
N GLY A 136 -9.38 16.18 36.47
CA GLY A 136 -8.59 16.11 35.25
C GLY A 136 -8.05 14.70 35.03
N ARG A 137 -8.03 14.26 33.77
CA ARG A 137 -7.60 12.89 33.38
C ARG A 137 -6.23 12.48 33.94
N ASN A 138 -5.34 13.43 34.22
CA ASN A 138 -4.00 13.19 34.77
C ASN A 138 -3.87 13.47 36.29
N ASP A 139 -4.92 13.95 36.96
CA ASP A 139 -4.90 14.29 38.39
C ASP A 139 -4.97 13.03 39.27
N PRO A 140 -4.56 13.10 40.55
CA PRO A 140 -4.70 11.98 41.49
C PRO A 140 -6.15 11.50 41.59
N CYS A 141 -6.33 10.19 41.59
CA CYS A 141 -7.64 9.58 41.60
C CYS A 141 -8.32 9.76 42.98
N PRO A 142 -9.57 10.26 43.04
CA PRO A 142 -10.26 10.53 44.29
C PRO A 142 -10.65 9.27 45.08
N CYS A 143 -10.49 8.06 44.52
CA CYS A 143 -10.72 6.80 45.24
C CYS A 143 -9.62 6.45 46.25
N GLY A 144 -8.58 7.28 46.38
CA GLY A 144 -7.51 7.10 47.37
C GLY A 144 -6.42 6.12 46.93
N SER A 145 -6.42 5.66 45.68
CA SER A 145 -5.40 4.74 45.15
C SER A 145 -4.01 5.38 44.96
N GLY A 146 -3.93 6.71 44.94
CA GLY A 146 -2.70 7.45 44.65
C GLY A 146 -2.28 7.46 43.18
N ALA A 147 -2.99 6.73 42.30
CA ALA A 147 -2.74 6.71 40.85
C ALA A 147 -3.42 7.90 40.14
N LYS A 148 -2.99 8.23 38.92
CA LYS A 148 -3.69 9.23 38.09
C LYS A 148 -5.06 8.70 37.66
N TYR A 149 -6.07 9.58 37.52
CA TYR A 149 -7.45 9.22 37.22
C TYR A 149 -7.60 8.27 36.03
N LYS A 150 -6.93 8.56 34.90
CA LYS A 150 -6.91 7.71 33.67
C LYS A 150 -6.34 6.30 33.81
N TYR A 151 -5.68 6.03 34.92
CA TYR A 151 -5.09 4.72 35.21
C TYR A 151 -5.81 4.02 36.36
N CYS A 152 -6.96 4.55 36.79
CA CYS A 152 -7.71 4.01 37.92
C CYS A 152 -9.22 3.98 37.67
N CYS A 153 -9.88 5.15 37.59
CA CYS A 153 -11.34 5.25 37.50
C CYS A 153 -11.82 5.92 36.21
N GLY A 154 -10.90 6.36 35.34
CA GLY A 154 -11.17 7.01 34.06
C GLY A 154 -10.71 6.22 32.86
#